data_AF-A0A817MPD3-F1
#
_entry.id   AF-A0A817MPD3-F1
#
_cell.length_a   1.000
_cell.length_b   1.000
_cell.length_c   1.000
_cell.angle_alpha   90.00
_cell.angle_beta   90.00
_cell.angle_gamma   90.00
#
_symmetry.space_group_name_H-M   'P 1'
#
loop_
_entity.id
_entity.type
_entity.pdbx_description
1 polymer ?
#
loop_
_entity_poly.entity_id
_entity_poly.type
_entity_poly.pdbx_seq_one_letter_code
_entity_poly.pdbx_strand_id
1 'polypeptide(L)'
;MVVIIKGRVLPVLAVRVYSFGTETVTPSILEFDSYSKLENFIRDSADPIVLPGVTLFLMFPWLGNIGHSLFDGLYPAYVALIRFPPRHLHPFRLLCTIDECKTCRDEDIFNRFAALGIIKHYVLNDMSNGSWFVFDELVMGSGMMCQRCT
;
A
#
# COMPACT_ATOMS: atom_id res chain seq x y z
N MET A 1 6.75 4.18 6.97
CA MET A 1 7.18 4.69 8.29
C MET A 1 5.94 5.10 9.08
N VAL A 2 5.92 4.88 10.38
CA VAL A 2 4.86 5.33 11.30
C VAL A 2 5.44 6.40 12.20
N VAL A 3 4.72 7.50 12.36
CA VAL A 3 5.14 8.62 13.20
C VAL A 3 4.28 8.67 14.46
N ILE A 4 4.90 8.73 15.65
CA ILE A 4 4.19 8.71 16.93
C ILE A 4 4.76 9.68 17.97
N ILE A 5 3.97 9.94 19.01
CA ILE A 5 4.44 10.55 20.26
C ILE A 5 5.08 9.49 21.14
N LYS A 6 6.25 9.81 21.69
CA LYS A 6 7.01 8.96 22.61
C LYS A 6 6.15 8.50 23.79
N GLY A 7 6.26 7.23 24.16
CA GLY A 7 5.47 6.62 25.23
C GLY A 7 4.08 6.13 24.79
N ARG A 8 3.68 6.32 23.52
CA ARG A 8 2.53 5.62 22.95
C ARG A 8 2.87 4.15 22.73
N VAL A 9 2.06 3.26 23.29
CA VAL A 9 2.18 1.82 23.02
C VAL A 9 1.47 1.53 21.69
N LEU A 10 2.24 1.08 20.70
CA LEU A 10 1.69 0.53 19.47
C LEU A 10 1.48 -0.98 19.63
N PRO A 11 0.45 -1.56 18.99
CA PRO A 11 0.39 -3.01 18.81
C PRO A 11 1.61 -3.47 17.99
N VAL A 12 1.94 -4.76 18.03
CA VAL A 12 3.00 -5.30 17.17
C VAL A 12 2.61 -5.07 15.71
N LEU A 13 3.34 -4.17 15.04
CA LEU A 13 3.13 -3.84 13.65
C LEU A 13 3.98 -4.76 12.78
N ALA A 14 3.36 -5.81 12.26
CA ALA A 14 3.98 -6.72 11.30
C ALA A 14 2.97 -7.01 10.19
N VAL A 15 3.23 -6.48 8.99
CA VAL A 15 2.33 -6.63 7.85
C VAL A 15 2.95 -7.60 6.85
N ARG A 16 2.20 -8.63 6.46
CA ARG A 16 2.62 -9.54 5.37
C ARG A 16 2.34 -8.87 4.04
N VAL A 17 3.39 -8.37 3.39
CA VAL A 17 3.27 -7.69 2.10
C VAL A 17 3.67 -8.59 0.94
N TYR A 18 4.41 -9.68 1.23
CA TYR A 18 4.89 -10.63 0.24
C TYR A 18 3.90 -11.76 0.00
N SER A 19 3.75 -12.09 -1.27
CA SER A 19 2.70 -12.95 -1.77
C SER A 19 3.07 -14.44 -1.73
N PHE A 20 4.38 -14.76 -1.66
CA PHE A 20 4.91 -16.14 -1.47
C PHE A 20 5.61 -16.36 -0.13
N GLY A 21 5.90 -15.29 0.60
CA GLY A 21 6.69 -15.34 1.83
C GLY A 21 5.80 -15.31 3.07
N THR A 22 6.29 -15.89 4.16
CA THR A 22 5.81 -15.56 5.51
C THR A 22 6.47 -14.29 6.05
N GLU A 23 7.32 -13.66 5.24
CA GLU A 23 8.03 -12.43 5.56
C GLU A 23 7.04 -11.32 5.92
N THR A 24 7.32 -10.71 7.07
CA THR A 24 6.57 -9.56 7.56
C THR A 24 7.44 -8.33 7.45
N VAL A 25 6.86 -7.26 6.94
CA VAL A 25 7.45 -5.93 7.02
C VAL A 25 7.00 -5.28 8.31
N THR A 26 7.96 -4.95 9.15
CA THR A 26 7.77 -4.08 10.31
C THR A 26 8.06 -2.65 9.87
N PRO A 27 7.07 -1.75 9.91
CA PRO A 27 7.30 -0.37 9.52
C PRO A 27 8.27 0.30 10.50
N SER A 28 9.19 1.11 9.97
CA SER A 28 10.03 1.96 10.81
C SER A 28 9.18 2.95 11.61
N ILE A 29 9.57 3.20 12.86
CA ILE A 29 8.88 4.11 13.78
C ILE A 29 9.76 5.34 13.98
N LEU A 30 9.17 6.53 13.84
CA LEU A 30 9.78 7.80 14.20
C LEU A 30 9.02 8.41 15.38
N GLU A 31 9.72 8.60 16.49
CA GLU A 31 9.13 9.07 17.75
C GLU A 31 9.44 10.56 18.01
N PHE A 32 8.46 11.27 18.56
CA PHE A 32 8.58 12.67 18.95
C PHE A 32 8.26 12.85 20.43
N ASP A 33 9.04 13.68 21.13
CA ASP A 33 8.85 13.90 22.58
C ASP A 33 7.55 14.67 22.91
N SER A 34 6.99 15.42 21.95
CA SER A 34 5.78 16.22 22.16
C SER A 34 5.00 16.44 20.87
N TYR A 35 3.71 16.75 21.01
CA TYR A 35 2.85 17.11 19.87
C TYR A 35 3.36 18.31 19.10
N SER A 36 3.90 19.34 19.78
CA SER A 36 4.44 20.51 19.10
C SER A 36 5.66 20.16 18.22
N LYS A 37 6.56 19.27 18.68
CA LYS A 37 7.68 18.81 17.85
C LYS A 37 7.21 18.00 16.65
N LEU A 38 6.22 17.13 16.87
CA LEU A 38 5.60 16.34 15.81
C LEU A 38 4.94 17.25 14.75
N GLU A 39 4.13 18.21 15.20
CA GLU A 39 3.44 19.17 14.32
C GLU A 39 4.43 20.00 13.52
N ASN A 40 5.48 20.53 14.16
CA ASN A 40 6.54 21.27 13.47
C ASN A 40 7.27 20.38 12.45
N PHE A 41 7.53 19.11 12.76
CA PHE A 41 8.12 18.19 11.79
C PHE A 41 7.20 17.98 10.58
N ILE A 42 5.91 17.73 10.80
CA ILE A 42 4.95 17.52 9.72
C ILE A 42 4.88 18.77 8.83
N ARG A 43 4.75 19.95 9.43
CA ARG A 43 4.58 21.21 8.71
C ARG A 43 5.85 21.70 8.02
N ASP A 44 6.99 21.63 8.71
CA ASP A 44 8.19 22.38 8.32
C ASP A 44 9.29 21.47 7.74
N SER A 45 9.20 20.14 7.91
CA SER A 45 10.23 19.20 7.42
C SER A 45 9.68 18.14 6.48
N ALA A 46 8.53 17.55 6.80
CA ALA A 46 7.93 16.51 5.96
C ALA A 46 7.18 17.10 4.77
N ASP A 47 6.41 18.18 5.00
CA ASP A 47 5.52 18.83 4.03
C ASP A 47 4.83 17.82 3.09
N PRO A 48 4.03 16.89 3.66
CA PRO A 48 3.64 15.69 2.95
C PRO A 48 2.61 15.96 1.86
N ILE A 49 2.80 15.31 0.71
CA ILE A 49 1.78 15.18 -0.32
C ILE A 49 0.74 14.18 0.18
N VAL A 50 -0.47 14.67 0.46
CA VAL A 50 -1.60 13.84 0.90
C VAL A 50 -2.26 13.19 -0.30
N LEU A 51 -2.43 11.86 -0.24
CA LEU A 51 -3.07 11.03 -1.23
C LEU A 51 -4.47 10.65 -0.71
N PRO A 52 -5.53 11.37 -1.13
CA PRO A 52 -6.84 11.22 -0.52
C PRO A 52 -7.55 9.94 -0.96
N GLY A 53 -8.43 9.42 -0.10
CA GLY A 53 -9.24 8.24 -0.37
C GLY A 53 -8.53 6.89 -0.18
N VAL A 54 -9.22 5.81 -0.54
CA VAL A 54 -8.75 4.44 -0.31
C VAL A 54 -7.66 4.05 -1.31
N THR A 55 -6.53 3.58 -0.80
CA THR A 55 -5.45 2.99 -1.60
C THR A 55 -5.31 1.52 -1.24
N LEU A 56 -5.30 0.64 -2.24
CA LEU A 56 -4.99 -0.78 -2.04
C LEU A 56 -3.56 -1.06 -2.49
N PHE A 57 -2.74 -1.60 -1.60
CA PHE A 57 -1.44 -2.12 -1.97
C PHE A 57 -1.56 -3.56 -2.48
N LEU A 58 -0.94 -3.85 -3.62
CA LEU A 58 -0.80 -5.21 -4.11
C LEU A 58 0.58 -5.45 -4.72
N MET A 59 1.06 -6.67 -4.53
CA MET A 59 2.27 -7.19 -5.14
C MET A 59 2.01 -8.62 -5.57
N PHE A 60 2.55 -9.01 -6.71
CA PHE A 60 2.44 -10.34 -7.29
C PHE A 60 3.61 -10.53 -8.28
N PRO A 61 4.03 -11.76 -8.55
CA PRO A 61 5.10 -12.07 -9.49
C PRO A 61 4.52 -12.27 -10.90
N TRP A 62 5.35 -12.72 -11.84
CA TRP A 62 4.90 -13.22 -13.15
C TRP A 62 4.00 -12.20 -13.87
N LEU A 63 4.47 -10.94 -13.90
CA LEU A 63 3.89 -9.88 -14.71
C LEU A 63 3.66 -10.39 -16.15
N GLY A 64 2.55 -9.97 -16.75
CA GLY A 64 2.16 -10.33 -18.11
C GLY A 64 1.21 -11.51 -18.20
N ASN A 65 0.95 -12.21 -17.10
CA ASN A 65 -0.02 -13.29 -17.04
C ASN A 65 -1.31 -12.83 -16.37
N ILE A 66 -2.40 -12.79 -17.14
CA ILE A 66 -3.73 -12.38 -16.67
C ILE A 66 -4.23 -13.15 -15.45
N GLY A 67 -3.90 -14.45 -15.35
CA GLY A 67 -4.26 -15.26 -14.20
C GLY A 67 -3.59 -14.75 -12.93
N HIS A 68 -2.29 -14.46 -12.98
CA HIS A 68 -1.57 -13.90 -11.84
C HIS A 68 -2.04 -12.48 -11.51
N SER A 69 -2.29 -11.61 -12.49
CA SER A 69 -2.84 -10.28 -12.22
C SER A 69 -4.17 -10.36 -11.45
N LEU A 70 -5.07 -11.25 -11.87
CA LEU A 70 -6.41 -11.39 -11.27
C LEU A 70 -6.39 -12.11 -9.93
N PHE A 71 -5.79 -13.30 -9.85
CA PHE A 71 -5.94 -14.21 -8.71
C PHE A 71 -4.87 -14.02 -7.64
N ASP A 72 -3.70 -13.52 -8.02
CA ASP A 72 -2.58 -13.35 -7.11
C ASP A 72 -2.39 -11.88 -6.68
N GLY A 73 -2.76 -10.94 -7.55
CA GLY A 73 -2.76 -9.50 -7.26
C GLY A 73 -4.12 -8.99 -6.78
N LEU A 74 -5.08 -8.85 -7.70
CA LEU A 74 -6.36 -8.17 -7.43
C LEU A 74 -7.25 -8.87 -6.42
N TYR A 75 -7.46 -10.18 -6.58
CA TYR A 75 -8.35 -10.95 -5.71
C TYR A 75 -7.98 -10.82 -4.22
N PRO A 76 -6.74 -11.12 -3.79
CA PRO A 76 -6.41 -11.03 -2.37
C PRO A 76 -6.43 -9.57 -1.87
N ALA A 77 -6.06 -8.58 -2.68
CA ALA A 77 -6.18 -7.17 -2.32
C ALA A 77 -7.64 -6.75 -2.10
N TYR A 78 -8.55 -7.19 -2.97
CA TYR A 78 -9.98 -6.95 -2.81
C TYR A 78 -10.57 -7.69 -1.59
N VAL A 79 -10.15 -8.94 -1.35
CA VAL A 79 -10.53 -9.69 -0.14
C VAL A 79 -10.06 -8.98 1.14
N ALA A 80 -8.91 -8.32 1.12
CA ALA A 80 -8.47 -7.49 2.22
C ALA A 80 -9.39 -6.26 2.41
N LEU A 81 -9.75 -5.59 1.32
CA LEU A 81 -10.62 -4.40 1.35
C LEU A 81 -12.02 -4.72 1.92
N ILE A 82 -12.65 -5.83 1.54
CA ILE A 82 -14.01 -6.17 2.01
C ILE A 82 -14.07 -6.41 3.52
N ARG A 83 -12.94 -6.70 4.18
CA ARG A 83 -12.86 -6.84 5.65
C ARG A 83 -13.04 -5.51 6.39
N PHE A 84 -12.99 -4.39 5.68
CA PHE A 84 -13.18 -3.05 6.22
C PHE A 84 -14.47 -2.42 5.66
N PRO A 85 -15.67 -2.91 6.01
CA PRO A 85 -16.91 -2.26 5.56
C PRO A 85 -17.04 -0.85 6.15
N PRO A 86 -17.59 0.13 5.40
CA PRO A 86 -18.14 0.02 4.04
C PRO A 86 -17.10 0.31 2.94
N ARG A 87 -15.79 0.29 3.22
CA ARG A 87 -14.73 0.80 2.31
C ARG A 87 -14.72 0.18 0.92
N HIS A 88 -15.10 -1.08 0.80
CA HIS A 88 -15.24 -1.78 -0.48
C HIS A 88 -16.32 -1.21 -1.41
N LEU A 89 -17.22 -0.36 -0.91
CA LEU A 89 -18.26 0.32 -1.70
C LEU A 89 -17.77 1.65 -2.29
N HIS A 90 -16.59 2.12 -1.91
CA HIS A 90 -16.04 3.39 -2.38
C HIS A 90 -15.00 3.18 -3.49
N PRO A 91 -14.83 4.16 -4.40
CA PRO A 91 -13.72 4.17 -5.34
C PRO A 91 -12.38 4.06 -4.61
N PHE A 92 -11.45 3.28 -5.17
CA PHE A 92 -10.10 3.12 -4.65
C PHE A 92 -9.07 3.28 -5.76
N ARG A 93 -7.84 3.63 -5.37
CA ARG A 93 -6.65 3.55 -6.23
C ARG A 93 -5.85 2.30 -5.90
N LEU A 94 -5.05 1.84 -6.85
CA LEU A 94 -4.11 0.75 -6.63
C LEU A 94 -2.69 1.30 -6.49
N LEU A 95 -1.98 0.86 -5.47
CA LEU A 95 -0.53 1.01 -5.35
C LEU A 95 0.09 -0.36 -5.66
N CYS A 96 0.68 -0.51 -6.84
CA CYS A 96 1.12 -1.82 -7.31
C CYS A 96 2.60 -1.86 -7.69
N THR A 97 3.24 -3.00 -7.42
CA THR A 97 4.60 -3.32 -7.87
C THR A 97 4.57 -3.88 -9.29
N ILE A 98 4.00 -3.11 -10.22
CA ILE A 98 4.15 -3.39 -11.65
C ILE A 98 5.44 -2.72 -12.11
N ASP A 99 6.49 -3.50 -12.22
CA ASP A 99 7.75 -3.03 -12.80
C ASP A 99 7.57 -2.77 -14.30
N GLU A 100 8.56 -2.12 -14.94
CA GLU A 100 8.52 -1.64 -16.33
C GLU A 100 8.44 -2.76 -17.39
N CYS A 101 7.40 -3.59 -17.35
CA CYS A 101 7.10 -4.53 -18.40
C CYS A 101 6.24 -3.84 -19.47
N LYS A 102 6.90 -3.23 -20.45
CA LYS A 102 6.24 -2.47 -21.54
C LYS A 102 5.26 -3.30 -22.39
N THR A 103 5.40 -4.62 -22.40
CA THR A 103 4.55 -5.55 -23.16
C THR A 103 3.47 -6.21 -22.31
N CYS A 104 3.49 -6.00 -20.99
CA CYS A 104 2.55 -6.62 -20.07
C CYS A 104 1.23 -5.85 -20.06
N ARG A 105 0.11 -6.59 -19.95
CA ARG A 105 -1.25 -6.03 -19.94
C ARG A 105 -1.82 -5.87 -18.52
N ASP A 106 -1.01 -6.05 -17.49
CA ASP A 106 -1.43 -5.97 -16.09
C ASP A 106 -2.00 -4.58 -15.76
N GLU A 107 -1.37 -3.52 -16.25
CA GLU A 107 -1.85 -2.15 -16.06
C GLU A 107 -3.24 -1.95 -16.67
N ASP A 108 -3.49 -2.47 -17.87
CA ASP A 108 -4.81 -2.44 -18.51
C ASP A 108 -5.87 -3.22 -17.72
N ILE A 109 -5.49 -4.35 -17.14
CA ILE A 109 -6.37 -5.15 -16.28
C ILE A 109 -6.70 -4.35 -15.02
N PHE A 110 -5.69 -3.81 -14.34
CA PHE A 110 -5.81 -3.09 -13.08
C PHE A 110 -6.58 -1.77 -13.22
N ASN A 111 -6.39 -1.05 -14.32
CA ASN A 111 -7.10 0.20 -14.59
C ASN A 111 -8.62 0.00 -14.68
N ARG A 112 -9.10 -1.22 -15.00
CA ARG A 112 -10.54 -1.54 -15.00
C ARG A 112 -11.16 -1.57 -13.60
N PHE A 113 -10.34 -1.77 -12.56
CA PHE A 113 -10.80 -1.86 -11.17
C PHE A 113 -10.37 -0.65 -10.32
N ALA A 114 -9.29 0.02 -10.71
CA ALA A 114 -8.72 1.16 -10.01
C ALA A 114 -9.44 2.46 -10.38
N ALA A 115 -10.64 2.67 -9.85
CA ALA A 115 -11.46 3.84 -10.17
C ALA A 115 -10.76 5.19 -9.91
N LEU A 116 -9.82 5.25 -8.97
CA LEU A 116 -9.00 6.43 -8.67
C LEU A 116 -7.59 6.38 -9.30
N GLY A 117 -7.36 5.44 -10.23
CA GLY A 117 -6.11 5.26 -10.95
C GLY A 117 -5.09 4.35 -10.25
N ILE A 118 -3.93 4.21 -10.89
CA ILE A 118 -2.83 3.38 -10.44
C ILE A 118 -1.63 4.27 -10.06
N ILE A 119 -1.02 3.96 -8.92
CA ILE A 119 0.30 4.43 -8.52
C ILE A 119 1.26 3.26 -8.66
N LYS A 120 2.29 3.43 -9.50
CA LYS A 120 3.37 2.45 -9.64
C LYS A 120 4.31 2.61 -8.44
N HIS A 121 4.56 1.51 -7.72
CA HIS A 121 5.35 1.55 -6.49
C HIS A 121 6.76 2.09 -6.72
N TYR A 122 7.43 1.72 -7.82
CA TYR A 122 8.77 2.22 -8.13
C TYR A 122 8.77 3.74 -8.35
N VAL A 123 7.77 4.30 -9.03
CA VAL A 123 7.63 5.75 -9.23
C VAL A 123 7.45 6.46 -7.90
N LEU A 124 6.58 5.93 -7.02
CA LEU A 124 6.38 6.50 -5.70
C LEU A 124 7.66 6.43 -4.85
N ASN A 125 8.39 5.31 -4.93
CA ASN A 125 9.66 5.13 -4.25
C ASN A 125 10.72 6.13 -4.72
N ASP A 126 10.83 6.35 -6.04
CA ASP A 126 11.77 7.33 -6.61
C ASP A 126 11.40 8.76 -6.18
N MET A 127 10.11 9.10 -6.19
CA MET A 127 9.62 10.40 -5.71
C MET A 127 9.79 10.59 -4.19
N SER A 128 9.90 9.49 -3.43
CA SER A 128 10.10 9.53 -1.98
C SER A 128 11.53 9.94 -1.59
N ASN A 129 12.44 10.09 -2.55
CA ASN A 129 13.78 10.64 -2.34
C ASN A 129 13.77 12.17 -2.22
N GLY A 130 12.98 12.70 -1.27
CA GLY A 130 12.87 14.13 -1.01
C GLY A 130 11.44 14.61 -0.76
N SER A 131 10.44 13.76 -0.96
CA SER A 131 9.03 14.05 -0.64
C SER A 131 8.44 13.02 0.30
N TRP A 132 7.53 13.46 1.17
CA TRP A 132 6.73 12.56 1.99
C TRP A 132 5.36 12.35 1.35
N PHE A 133 4.89 11.11 1.32
CA PHE A 133 3.54 10.79 0.89
C PHE A 133 2.74 10.24 2.06
N VAL A 134 1.57 10.83 2.30
CA VAL A 134 0.65 10.37 3.34
C VAL A 134 -0.61 9.87 2.66
N PHE A 135 -0.92 8.60 2.87
CA PHE A 135 -2.19 8.04 2.45
C PHE A 135 -3.24 8.33 3.53
N ASP A 136 -4.38 8.86 3.15
CA ASP A 136 -5.54 8.93 4.05
C ASP A 136 -5.85 7.53 4.57
N GLU A 137 -5.94 6.57 3.63
CA GLU A 137 -6.22 5.18 3.90
C GLU A 137 -5.40 4.28 2.99
N LEU A 138 -4.61 3.40 3.59
CA LEU A 138 -3.86 2.36 2.90
C LEU A 138 -4.29 0.99 3.44
N VAL A 139 -4.94 0.21 2.60
CA VAL A 139 -5.18 -1.21 2.87
C VAL A 139 -4.01 -1.98 2.29
N MET A 140 -3.23 -2.57 3.18
CA MET A 140 -2.05 -3.36 2.85
C MET A 140 -2.11 -4.67 3.63
N GLY A 141 -1.58 -5.73 3.02
CA GLY A 141 -1.46 -7.01 3.67
C GLY A 141 -2.61 -7.95 3.37
N SER A 142 -2.65 -8.41 2.13
CA SER A 142 -3.67 -9.33 1.64
C SER A 142 -3.50 -10.78 2.11
N GLY A 143 -2.43 -11.08 2.87
CA GLY A 143 -2.13 -12.43 3.35
C GLY A 143 -1.62 -13.35 2.24
N MET A 144 -1.85 -14.66 2.37
CA MET A 144 -1.47 -15.64 1.35
C MET A 144 -2.34 -15.50 0.10
N MET A 145 -1.75 -15.59 -1.10
CA MET A 145 -2.49 -15.62 -2.36
C MET A 145 -3.48 -16.79 -2.40
N CYS A 146 -4.53 -16.65 -3.21
CA CYS A 146 -5.58 -17.66 -3.35
C CYS A 146 -5.09 -19.02 -3.88
N GLN A 147 -3.92 -19.08 -4.53
CA GLN A 147 -3.28 -20.33 -4.96
C GLN A 147 -2.79 -21.22 -3.79
N ARG A 148 -2.76 -20.71 -2.56
CA ARG A 148 -2.37 -21.48 -1.35
C ARG A 148 -3.26 -21.17 -0.14
N CYS A 149 -4.59 -21.21 -0.32
CA CYS A 149 -5.54 -21.30 0.78
C CYS A 149 -5.47 -22.70 1.44
N THR A 150 -4.33 -23.06 2.02
CA THR A 150 -4.17 -24.23 2.89
C THR A 150 -4.09 -23.79 4.34
#